data_AF-A0A359GVA8-F1
#
_entry.id   AF-A0A359GVA8-F1
#
_cell.length_a   1.000
_cell.length_b   1.000
_cell.length_c   1.000
_cell.angle_alpha   90.00
_cell.angle_beta   90.00
_cell.angle_gamma   90.00
#
_symmetry.space_group_name_H-M   'P 1'
#
loop_
_entity.id
_entity.type
_entity.pdbx_description
1 polymer ?
#
loop_
_entity_poly.entity_id
_entity_poly.type
_entity_poly.pdbx_seq_one_letter_code
_entity_poly.pdbx_strand_id
1 'polypeptide(L)'
;QVPTIAMKVPRAAFTWVTTQFRDKFSVPVITSNRINTPDVAEEVLARGDADMVSLARPLLADADFVKKAAAGRADEINTCIGCNQACLDHTFNRQLTSCLVNPRACHELELNIGKTKQSKNLGIVGAGPAGLASAITAAERGHKVTLFEAKDKIGGQFNLAREIPGKEEFDETL
;
A
#
# COMPACT_ATOMS: atom_id res chain seq x y z
N GLN A 1 13.64 -20.14 -9.52
CA GLN A 1 12.31 -19.57 -9.84
C GLN A 1 12.45 -18.06 -9.97
N VAL A 2 11.89 -17.44 -11.02
CA VAL A 2 11.90 -15.98 -11.16
C VAL A 2 10.88 -15.40 -10.16
N PRO A 3 11.28 -14.54 -9.21
CA PRO A 3 10.34 -13.91 -8.30
C PRO A 3 9.45 -12.93 -9.08
N THR A 4 8.13 -13.12 -9.04
CA THR A 4 7.20 -12.32 -9.83
C THR A 4 6.48 -11.23 -9.02
N ILE A 5 6.52 -11.31 -7.69
CA ILE A 5 5.65 -10.49 -6.83
C ILE A 5 6.34 -9.90 -5.59
N ALA A 6 7.58 -10.30 -5.27
CA ALA A 6 8.30 -9.81 -4.08
C ALA A 6 8.67 -8.32 -4.19
N MET A 7 8.99 -7.68 -3.07
CA MET A 7 9.39 -6.26 -2.98
C MET A 7 10.56 -5.87 -3.90
N LYS A 8 11.52 -6.77 -4.14
CA LYS A 8 12.64 -6.54 -5.07
C LYS A 8 12.29 -6.54 -6.56
N VAL A 9 11.07 -6.93 -6.92
CA VAL A 9 10.62 -6.94 -8.32
C VAL A 9 10.30 -5.49 -8.72
N PRO A 10 10.81 -4.94 -9.82
CA PRO A 10 10.45 -3.57 -10.21
C PRO A 10 8.94 -3.39 -10.43
N ARG A 11 8.46 -2.14 -10.28
CA ARG A 11 7.08 -1.81 -10.65
C ARG A 11 6.82 -2.15 -12.11
N ALA A 12 5.64 -2.68 -12.42
CA ALA A 12 5.20 -3.05 -13.77
C ALA A 12 6.15 -3.97 -14.58
N ALA A 13 7.04 -4.73 -13.91
CA ALA A 13 8.15 -5.46 -14.56
C ALA A 13 7.75 -6.48 -15.64
N PHE A 14 6.49 -6.93 -15.65
CA PHE A 14 6.00 -7.98 -16.55
C PHE A 14 4.94 -7.50 -17.55
N THR A 15 4.70 -6.19 -17.63
CA THR A 15 3.68 -5.61 -18.52
C THR A 15 3.94 -5.92 -19.99
N TRP A 16 5.22 -5.94 -20.40
CA TRP A 16 5.65 -6.34 -21.74
C TRP A 16 5.15 -7.74 -22.16
N VAL A 17 4.90 -8.64 -21.21
CA VAL A 17 4.38 -9.98 -21.51
C VAL A 17 2.97 -9.87 -22.07
N THR A 18 2.12 -9.05 -21.45
CA THR A 18 0.74 -8.81 -21.92
C THR A 18 0.75 -8.14 -23.30
N THR A 19 1.67 -7.21 -23.54
CA THR A 19 1.85 -6.55 -24.85
C THR A 19 2.03 -7.55 -25.99
N GLN A 20 2.76 -8.65 -25.77
CA GLN A 20 2.98 -9.72 -26.78
C GLN A 20 1.71 -10.46 -27.22
N PHE A 21 0.62 -10.30 -26.46
CA PHE A 21 -0.66 -10.97 -26.70
C PHE A 21 -1.77 -10.01 -27.10
N ARG A 22 -1.64 -8.72 -26.79
CA ARG A 22 -2.71 -7.73 -27.00
C ARG A 22 -3.27 -7.74 -28.42
N ASP A 23 -2.40 -7.66 -29.42
CA ASP A 23 -2.80 -7.61 -30.84
C ASP A 23 -3.22 -8.98 -31.41
N LYS A 24 -3.06 -10.06 -30.64
CA LYS A 24 -3.40 -11.43 -31.07
C LYS A 24 -4.81 -11.84 -30.69
N PHE A 25 -5.49 -11.04 -29.87
CA PHE A 25 -6.83 -11.32 -29.39
C PHE A 25 -7.77 -10.16 -29.73
N SER A 26 -9.02 -10.47 -30.06
CA SER A 26 -10.08 -9.48 -30.29
C SER A 26 -10.78 -9.04 -29.01
N VAL A 27 -10.40 -9.62 -27.87
CA VAL A 27 -10.96 -9.32 -26.55
C VAL A 27 -9.98 -8.47 -25.73
N PRO A 28 -10.47 -7.59 -24.83
CA PRO A 28 -9.58 -6.79 -23.98
C PRO A 28 -8.64 -7.65 -23.14
N VAL A 29 -7.39 -7.23 -23.03
CA VAL A 29 -6.37 -7.90 -22.20
C VAL A 29 -6.06 -7.10 -20.93
N ILE A 30 -5.79 -7.81 -19.84
CA ILE A 30 -5.49 -7.23 -18.54
C ILE A 30 -4.06 -7.59 -18.16
N THR A 31 -3.25 -6.60 -17.78
CA THR A 31 -1.91 -6.83 -17.22
C THR A 31 -1.91 -6.70 -15.70
N SER A 32 -0.91 -7.27 -15.03
CA SER A 32 -0.82 -7.31 -13.57
C SER A 32 0.63 -7.27 -13.09
N ASN A 33 0.82 -7.57 -11.80
CA ASN A 33 2.07 -7.63 -11.05
C ASN A 33 2.75 -6.28 -10.85
N ARG A 34 2.86 -5.89 -9.57
CA ARG A 34 3.63 -4.72 -9.10
C ARG A 34 3.23 -3.40 -9.78
N ILE A 35 1.94 -3.26 -10.06
CA ILE A 35 1.30 -1.98 -10.36
C ILE A 35 0.62 -1.56 -9.06
N ASN A 36 1.18 -0.55 -8.38
CA ASN A 36 0.81 -0.18 -7.01
C ASN A 36 0.60 1.33 -6.79
N THR A 37 0.83 2.16 -7.80
CA THR A 37 0.47 3.59 -7.79
C THR A 37 -0.37 3.95 -9.02
N PRO A 38 -1.20 5.01 -8.95
CA PRO A 38 -1.99 5.46 -10.10
C PRO A 38 -1.11 5.82 -11.30
N ASP A 39 -0.01 6.55 -11.08
CA ASP A 39 0.88 6.98 -12.17
C ASP A 39 1.46 5.79 -12.94
N VAL A 40 1.88 4.73 -12.23
CA VAL A 40 2.36 3.51 -12.89
C VAL A 40 1.25 2.79 -13.65
N ALA A 41 0.02 2.79 -13.14
CA ALA A 41 -1.12 2.23 -13.86
C ALA A 41 -1.40 3.02 -15.16
N GLU A 42 -1.42 4.35 -15.08
CA GLU A 42 -1.66 5.23 -16.22
C GLU A 42 -0.54 5.13 -17.25
N GLU A 43 0.73 5.09 -16.83
CA GLU A 43 1.86 4.88 -17.75
C GLU A 43 1.73 3.56 -18.53
N VAL A 44 1.33 2.48 -17.85
CA VAL A 44 1.13 1.16 -18.48
C VAL A 44 0.02 1.20 -19.52
N LEU A 45 -1.11 1.84 -19.19
CA LEU A 45 -2.23 2.00 -20.12
C LEU A 45 -1.86 2.92 -21.29
N ALA A 46 -1.20 4.05 -21.02
CA ALA A 46 -0.79 5.03 -22.03
C ALA A 46 0.23 4.48 -23.02
N ARG A 47 1.13 3.58 -22.59
CA ARG A 47 2.04 2.84 -23.48
C ARG A 47 1.34 1.79 -24.34
N GLY A 48 0.10 1.44 -24.02
CA GLY A 48 -0.65 0.40 -24.73
C GLY A 48 -0.24 -1.03 -24.34
N ASP A 49 0.36 -1.21 -23.15
CA ASP A 49 0.79 -2.53 -22.68
C ASP A 49 -0.42 -3.46 -22.42
N ALA A 50 -1.58 -2.89 -22.08
CA ALA A 50 -2.84 -3.58 -21.87
C ALA A 50 -4.04 -2.64 -22.01
N ASP A 51 -5.26 -3.19 -22.07
CA ASP A 51 -6.50 -2.42 -22.06
C ASP A 51 -6.99 -2.12 -20.63
N MET A 52 -6.54 -2.93 -19.67
CA MET A 52 -6.81 -2.74 -18.23
C MET A 52 -5.60 -3.16 -17.39
N VAL A 53 -5.53 -2.62 -16.17
CA VAL A 53 -4.60 -3.07 -15.13
C VAL A 53 -5.34 -3.84 -14.04
N SER A 54 -4.71 -4.88 -13.52
CA SER A 54 -5.19 -5.66 -12.38
C SER A 54 -4.45 -5.26 -11.11
N LEU A 55 -5.21 -4.84 -10.10
CA LEU A 55 -4.73 -4.50 -8.78
C LEU A 55 -5.26 -5.54 -7.78
N ALA A 56 -4.37 -6.26 -7.11
CA ALA A 56 -4.74 -7.16 -6.02
C ALA A 56 -4.33 -6.59 -4.67
N ARG A 57 -3.04 -6.73 -4.31
CA ARG A 57 -2.49 -6.23 -3.03
C ARG A 57 -2.66 -4.72 -2.80
N PRO A 58 -2.62 -3.82 -3.81
CA PRO A 58 -2.95 -2.42 -3.60
C PRO A 58 -4.33 -2.21 -2.96
N LEU A 59 -5.32 -3.06 -3.28
CA LEU A 59 -6.66 -2.96 -2.69
C LEU A 59 -6.74 -3.52 -1.27
N LEU A 60 -5.79 -4.36 -0.84
CA LEU A 60 -5.62 -4.70 0.58
C LEU A 60 -4.98 -3.54 1.34
N ALA A 61 -4.00 -2.85 0.74
CA ALA A 61 -3.33 -1.71 1.36
C ALA A 61 -4.26 -0.49 1.46
N ASP A 62 -5.07 -0.23 0.44
CA ASP A 62 -6.02 0.88 0.41
C ASP A 62 -7.30 0.53 -0.36
N ALA A 63 -8.41 0.37 0.36
CA ALA A 63 -9.71 0.09 -0.24
C ALA A 63 -10.28 1.29 -1.03
N ASP A 64 -9.78 2.50 -0.78
CA ASP A 64 -10.19 3.72 -1.47
C ASP A 64 -9.22 4.14 -2.58
N PHE A 65 -8.24 3.30 -2.94
CA PHE A 65 -7.24 3.56 -3.99
C PHE A 65 -7.84 4.21 -5.24
N VAL A 66 -8.87 3.58 -5.82
CA VAL A 66 -9.50 4.06 -7.07
C VAL A 66 -10.21 5.40 -6.85
N LYS A 67 -10.88 5.58 -5.71
CA LYS A 67 -11.58 6.83 -5.38
C LYS A 67 -10.61 7.99 -5.16
N LYS A 68 -9.49 7.72 -4.48
CA LYS A 68 -8.42 8.69 -4.24
C LYS A 68 -7.74 9.10 -5.55
N ALA A 69 -7.39 8.12 -6.38
CA ALA A 69 -6.83 8.37 -7.71
C ALA A 69 -7.75 9.24 -8.58
N ALA A 70 -9.04 8.88 -8.68
CA ALA A 70 -10.02 9.65 -9.45
C ALA A 70 -10.24 11.07 -8.92
N ALA A 71 -9.99 11.32 -7.63
CA ALA A 71 -10.11 12.62 -6.99
C ALA A 71 -8.80 13.45 -7.00
N GLY A 72 -7.73 12.95 -7.63
CA GLY A 72 -6.42 13.62 -7.63
C GLY A 72 -5.71 13.60 -6.27
N ARG A 73 -6.06 12.66 -5.39
CA ARG A 73 -5.52 12.51 -4.02
C ARG A 73 -4.58 11.31 -3.94
N ALA A 74 -3.70 11.20 -4.93
CA ALA A 74 -2.77 10.06 -5.04
C ALA A 74 -1.75 10.02 -3.90
N ASP A 75 -1.41 11.18 -3.36
CA ASP A 75 -0.56 11.39 -2.18
C ASP A 75 -1.17 10.85 -0.87
N GLU A 76 -2.48 10.64 -0.83
CA GLU A 76 -3.16 10.03 0.32
C GLU A 76 -3.29 8.50 0.23
N ILE A 77 -2.80 7.88 -0.84
CA ILE A 77 -2.91 6.43 -1.04
C ILE A 77 -1.94 5.71 -0.12
N ASN A 78 -2.46 4.72 0.62
CA ASN A 78 -1.62 3.83 1.43
C ASN A 78 -0.99 2.76 0.52
N THR A 79 0.13 3.10 -0.11
CA THR A 79 0.75 2.30 -1.17
C THR A 79 1.16 0.90 -0.69
N CYS A 80 0.84 -0.13 -1.48
CA CYS A 80 1.33 -1.48 -1.23
C CYS A 80 2.83 -1.59 -1.52
N ILE A 81 3.62 -1.89 -0.50
CA ILE A 81 5.08 -2.03 -0.60
C ILE A 81 5.56 -3.40 -1.09
N GLY A 82 4.65 -4.33 -1.42
CA GLY A 82 5.03 -5.66 -1.92
C GLY A 82 5.76 -6.56 -0.90
N CYS A 83 5.56 -6.35 0.40
CA CYS A 83 6.26 -7.08 1.47
C CYS A 83 5.84 -8.56 1.61
N ASN A 84 4.63 -8.92 1.18
CA ASN A 84 4.01 -10.26 1.28
C ASN A 84 3.74 -10.79 2.70
N GLN A 85 4.24 -10.13 3.75
CA GLN A 85 4.23 -10.61 5.14
C GLN A 85 2.84 -10.89 5.71
N ALA A 86 1.90 -9.95 5.55
CA ALA A 86 0.56 -10.09 6.13
C ALA A 86 -0.46 -10.66 5.14
N CYS A 87 -0.13 -10.69 3.84
CA CYS A 87 -1.06 -11.13 2.82
C CYS A 87 -0.74 -12.57 2.37
N LEU A 88 0.32 -12.74 1.58
CA LEU A 88 0.68 -14.04 1.02
C LEU A 88 1.22 -15.00 2.07
N ASP A 89 2.10 -14.56 2.96
CA ASP A 89 2.69 -15.45 3.96
C ASP A 89 1.59 -15.98 4.91
N HIS A 90 0.62 -15.14 5.31
CA HIS A 90 -0.57 -15.58 6.03
C HIS A 90 -1.37 -16.62 5.23
N THR A 91 -1.66 -16.34 3.96
CA THR A 91 -2.40 -17.26 3.08
C THR A 91 -1.69 -18.62 2.99
N PHE A 92 -0.36 -18.62 2.82
CA PHE A 92 0.44 -19.85 2.76
C PHE A 92 0.49 -20.60 4.09
N ASN A 93 0.43 -19.87 5.20
CA ASN A 93 0.30 -20.44 6.55
C ASN A 93 -1.15 -20.78 6.94
N ARG A 94 -2.12 -20.70 6.01
CA ARG A 94 -3.55 -20.92 6.24
C ARG A 94 -4.13 -20.02 7.35
N GLN A 95 -3.60 -18.82 7.47
CA GLN A 95 -4.10 -17.76 8.33
C GLN A 95 -4.95 -16.79 7.50
N LEU A 96 -5.82 -16.04 8.17
CA LEU A 96 -6.57 -14.97 7.51
C LEU A 96 -5.60 -13.90 6.99
N THR A 97 -5.73 -13.58 5.70
CA THR A 97 -5.01 -12.51 5.02
C THR A 97 -5.24 -11.18 5.75
N SER A 98 -4.21 -10.34 5.79
CA SER A 98 -4.27 -8.94 6.24
C SER A 98 -3.30 -8.11 5.40
N CYS A 99 -2.94 -6.91 5.86
CA CYS A 99 -1.94 -6.05 5.23
C CYS A 99 -1.06 -5.37 6.29
N LEU A 100 0.25 -5.28 6.02
CA LEU A 100 1.22 -4.67 6.92
C LEU A 100 0.92 -3.19 7.16
N VAL A 101 0.54 -2.47 6.11
CA VAL A 101 0.25 -1.03 6.18
C VAL A 101 -1.23 -0.74 6.44
N ASN A 102 -2.10 -1.76 6.34
CA ASN A 102 -3.53 -1.65 6.62
C ASN A 102 -4.02 -2.85 7.44
N PRO A 103 -3.92 -2.80 8.78
CA PRO A 103 -4.33 -3.91 9.63
C PRO A 103 -5.83 -4.21 9.58
N ARG A 104 -6.66 -3.30 9.04
CA ARG A 104 -8.10 -3.53 8.87
C ARG A 104 -8.44 -4.41 7.67
N ALA A 105 -7.50 -4.64 6.74
CA ALA A 105 -7.74 -5.47 5.57
C ALA A 105 -8.21 -6.87 5.99
N CYS A 106 -9.37 -7.28 5.47
CA CYS A 106 -10.07 -8.52 5.80
C CYS A 106 -10.55 -8.66 7.26
N HIS A 107 -10.49 -7.59 8.06
CA HIS A 107 -10.96 -7.52 9.44
C HIS A 107 -11.95 -6.37 9.64
N GLU A 108 -12.57 -5.89 8.57
CA GLU A 108 -13.35 -4.64 8.53
C GLU A 108 -14.57 -4.69 9.45
N LEU A 109 -15.15 -5.89 9.65
CA LEU A 109 -16.30 -6.12 10.51
C LEU A 109 -15.94 -6.20 12.00
N GLU A 110 -14.68 -6.54 12.32
CA GLU A 110 -14.19 -6.67 13.69
C GLU A 110 -13.54 -5.36 14.16
N LEU A 111 -12.71 -4.76 13.31
CA LEU A 111 -11.95 -3.54 13.58
C LEU A 111 -12.72 -2.29 13.11
N ASN A 112 -13.73 -1.93 13.88
CA ASN A 112 -14.56 -0.74 13.66
C ASN A 112 -13.96 0.51 14.33
N ILE A 113 -13.31 1.37 13.54
CA ILE A 113 -12.72 2.62 14.02
C ILE A 113 -13.75 3.76 13.94
N GLY A 114 -14.65 3.82 14.93
CA GLY A 114 -15.65 4.90 15.05
C GLY A 114 -15.14 6.15 15.78
N LYS A 115 -15.83 7.28 15.62
CA LYS A 115 -15.54 8.52 16.35
C LYS A 115 -15.62 8.30 17.88
N THR A 116 -14.73 8.97 18.61
CA THR A 116 -14.76 8.97 20.08
C THR A 116 -15.94 9.78 20.60
N LYS A 117 -16.57 9.32 21.69
CA LYS A 117 -17.60 10.09 22.41
C LYS A 117 -17.00 11.21 23.26
N GLN A 118 -15.74 11.06 23.68
CA GLN A 118 -15.02 12.01 24.52
C GLN A 118 -13.63 12.23 23.93
N SER A 119 -13.39 13.42 23.38
CA SER A 119 -12.08 13.79 22.88
C SER A 119 -11.09 13.97 24.04
N LYS A 120 -9.83 13.64 23.80
CA LYS A 120 -8.73 13.72 24.76
C LYS A 120 -7.50 14.32 24.08
N ASN A 121 -6.63 14.92 24.87
CA ASN A 121 -5.29 15.32 24.43
C ASN A 121 -4.34 14.15 24.66
N LEU A 122 -3.71 13.64 23.60
CA LEU A 122 -2.84 12.47 23.64
C LEU A 122 -1.42 12.88 23.23
N GLY A 123 -0.43 12.48 24.04
CA GLY A 123 0.98 12.53 23.66
C GLY A 123 1.47 11.15 23.21
N ILE A 124 2.04 11.06 22.01
CA ILE A 124 2.62 9.83 21.47
C ILE A 124 4.12 10.04 21.30
N VAL A 125 4.94 9.21 21.93
CA VAL A 125 6.41 9.32 21.92
C VAL A 125 6.99 8.29 20.96
N GLY A 126 7.65 8.77 19.91
CA GLY A 126 8.26 8.01 18.82
C GLY A 126 7.42 8.05 17.55
N ALA A 127 7.97 8.58 16.46
CA ALA A 127 7.34 8.64 15.14
C ALA A 127 7.78 7.48 14.23
N GLY A 128 8.02 6.30 14.79
CA GLY A 128 8.12 5.06 14.01
C GLY A 128 6.74 4.56 13.53
N PRO A 129 6.66 3.46 12.76
CA PRO A 129 5.41 2.95 12.20
C PRO A 129 4.32 2.72 13.25
N ALA A 130 4.67 2.21 14.44
CA ALA A 130 3.72 2.02 15.54
C ALA A 130 3.14 3.36 16.05
N GLY A 131 3.98 4.37 16.22
CA GLY A 131 3.56 5.70 16.67
C GLY A 131 2.75 6.44 15.61
N LEU A 132 3.16 6.36 14.34
CA LEU A 132 2.43 6.95 13.21
C LEU A 132 1.04 6.34 13.07
N ALA A 133 0.92 5.01 13.05
CA ALA A 133 -0.38 4.34 12.98
C ALA A 133 -1.28 4.70 14.18
N SER A 134 -0.70 4.77 15.39
CA SER A 134 -1.42 5.18 16.60
C SER A 134 -1.90 6.64 16.51
N ALA A 135 -1.05 7.54 16.02
CA ALA A 135 -1.34 8.96 15.90
C ALA A 135 -2.46 9.24 14.89
N ILE A 136 -2.35 8.66 13.68
CA ILE A 136 -3.36 8.79 12.63
C ILE A 136 -4.69 8.24 13.12
N THR A 137 -4.71 7.00 13.62
CA THR A 137 -5.94 6.35 14.12
C THR A 137 -6.59 7.16 15.24
N ALA A 138 -5.81 7.67 16.20
CA ALA A 138 -6.35 8.47 17.29
C ALA A 138 -6.92 9.83 16.81
N ALA A 139 -6.24 10.47 15.86
CA ALA A 139 -6.71 11.72 15.25
C ALA A 139 -7.99 11.49 14.43
N GLU A 140 -8.07 10.43 13.63
CA GLU A 140 -9.28 10.03 12.88
C GLU A 140 -10.48 9.79 13.79
N ARG A 141 -10.24 9.20 14.97
CA ARG A 141 -11.26 9.04 16.01
C ARG A 141 -11.70 10.36 16.63
N GLY A 142 -10.94 11.45 16.48
CA GLY A 142 -11.27 12.80 16.97
C GLY A 142 -10.52 13.25 18.21
N HIS A 143 -9.42 12.58 18.59
CA HIS A 143 -8.53 13.05 19.66
C HIS A 143 -7.58 14.15 19.16
N LYS A 144 -7.14 15.03 20.05
CA LYS A 144 -6.05 15.98 19.77
C LYS A 144 -4.73 15.29 20.07
N VAL A 145 -3.95 15.01 19.03
CA VAL A 145 -2.69 14.26 19.15
C VAL A 145 -1.49 15.19 19.06
N THR A 146 -0.51 14.99 19.93
CA THR A 146 0.84 15.56 19.81
C THR A 146 1.82 14.39 19.65
N LEU A 147 2.50 14.33 18.52
CA LEU A 147 3.50 13.30 18.21
C LEU A 147 4.89 13.87 18.48
N PHE A 148 5.69 13.17 19.28
CA PHE A 148 7.06 13.52 19.60
C PHE A 148 8.02 12.56 18.89
N GLU A 149 9.07 13.10 18.28
CA GLU A 149 10.17 12.34 17.68
C GLU A 149 11.48 12.98 18.10
N ALA A 150 12.49 12.16 18.42
CA ALA A 150 13.79 12.64 18.84
C ALA A 150 14.67 13.03 17.64
N LYS A 151 14.39 12.45 16.46
CA LYS A 151 15.10 12.73 15.20
C LYS A 151 14.41 13.82 14.37
N ASP A 152 15.10 14.30 13.35
CA ASP A 152 14.61 15.36 12.45
C ASP A 152 13.54 14.90 11.45
N LYS A 153 13.25 13.60 11.41
CA LYS A 153 12.27 13.01 10.47
C LYS A 153 11.51 11.86 11.10
N ILE A 154 10.25 11.71 10.68
CA ILE A 154 9.42 10.57 11.02
C ILE A 154 9.92 9.28 10.35
N GLY A 155 9.40 8.15 10.79
CA GLY A 155 9.58 6.82 10.21
C GLY A 155 10.39 5.84 11.07
N GLY A 156 11.13 6.31 12.07
CA GLY A 156 11.86 5.43 12.99
C GLY A 156 12.75 4.43 12.25
N GLN A 157 12.53 3.13 12.46
CA GLN A 157 13.30 2.07 11.78
C GLN A 157 13.01 1.93 10.28
N PHE A 158 11.88 2.43 9.77
CA PHE A 158 11.62 2.41 8.32
C PHE A 158 12.66 3.23 7.54
N ASN A 159 13.21 4.29 8.15
CA ASN A 159 14.30 5.05 7.56
C ASN A 159 15.55 4.20 7.29
N LEU A 160 15.82 3.18 8.11
CA LEU A 160 16.89 2.21 7.87
C LEU A 160 16.46 1.15 6.88
N ALA A 161 15.19 0.71 6.95
CA ALA A 161 14.67 -0.34 6.08
C ALA A 161 14.69 0.06 4.59
N ARG A 162 14.37 1.33 4.28
CA ARG A 162 14.34 1.85 2.91
C ARG A 162 15.70 1.98 2.23
N GLU A 163 16.79 2.03 3.01
CA GLU A 163 18.15 2.13 2.47
C GLU A 163 18.68 0.77 1.97
N ILE A 164 17.96 -0.32 2.25
CA ILE A 164 18.34 -1.66 1.79
C ILE A 164 17.95 -1.82 0.31
N PRO A 165 18.88 -2.25 -0.57
CA PRO A 165 18.57 -2.48 -1.98
C PRO A 165 17.37 -3.41 -2.19
N GLY A 166 16.42 -2.99 -3.01
CA GLY A 166 15.17 -3.69 -3.26
C GLY A 166 14.08 -3.47 -2.20
N LYS A 167 14.24 -2.47 -1.31
CA LYS A 167 13.26 -2.03 -0.30
C LYS A 167 12.89 -0.54 -0.45
N GLU A 168 13.10 0.04 -1.62
CA GLU A 168 12.85 1.45 -1.90
C GLU A 168 11.35 1.80 -1.73
N GLU A 169 10.45 0.83 -1.90
CA GLU A 169 9.00 1.01 -1.68
C GLU A 169 8.62 1.47 -0.26
N PHE A 170 9.51 1.34 0.74
CA PHE A 170 9.26 1.91 2.06
C PHE A 170 9.21 3.44 2.06
N ASP A 171 9.74 4.12 1.04
CA ASP A 171 9.58 5.57 0.88
C ASP A 171 8.12 5.98 0.67
N GLU A 172 7.27 5.10 0.14
CA GLU A 172 5.85 5.38 -0.06
C GLU A 172 5.02 5.33 1.24
N THR A 173 5.61 4.88 2.34
CA THR A 173 4.91 4.69 3.63
C THR A 173 5.23 5.77 4.65
N LEU A 174 6.11 6.73 4.33
CA LEU A 174 6.65 7.75 5.23
C LEU A 174 6.43 9.16 4.73
#